data_AF-G0QE13-F1
#
_entry.id   AF-G0QE13-F1
#
_cell.length_a   1.000
_cell.length_b   1.000
_cell.length_c   1.000
_cell.angle_alpha   90.00
_cell.angle_beta   90.00
_cell.angle_gamma   90.00
#
_symmetry.space_group_name_H-M   'P 1'
#
loop_
_entity.id
_entity.type
_entity.pdbx_description
1 polymer ?
#
loop_
_entity_poly.entity_id
_entity_poly.type
_entity_poly.pdbx_seq_one_letter_code
_entity_poly.pdbx_strand_id
1 'polypeptide(L)'
;MSEFTPKYQEADSSVEHRNINASGDDHPFGSEPKSFEADMSAIIRQIADDMYSQWWATLREYVANAETACLKVVEYQDDPSQSLYDEGQMIVSESYQPRIDIIWNKKTKQLIIRDNGIGMAASEVDEVFRQIKRSTSMIDGSKSGMWGQGALSFPKFIGRDNAMVMTSHSRLNDDNAAYLVSLAGVEPVKGSLPDDQYGTEFQLTASSENEDRPVRQKVEELTQWMRVPVRYEEIGSDGTVVFQEDYGDKNLYDDYSGNRACLKYEKEDAFRAYCSADATSETLLLSMPIKRNNTGSKMFDAPFPFDVRLLDESGKVIESTNGNEGLIPVSRSRYENVLIDERDPFITEDLLSNGDVIGQEIQDSDDESRVGTTVVSDEVYEQIQNRQIHVPRGDYMPKSEVRESDEPAGVHVIAGDNQGKIVIPEEEWNDLDEGMASQLVIETELEEYDIETGEGDLCLPEPTPDRDRLKANEVFWKYVASQFEDTIKESVDEIYQRINTSDDWRDTIMELDEEDIKLSPNRFD
;
A
#
# COMPACT_ATOMS: atom_id res chain seq x y z
N MET A 1 16.21 45.96 22.74
CA MET A 1 15.53 44.81 22.15
C MET A 1 16.45 43.63 22.33
N SER A 2 16.11 42.73 23.25
CA SER A 2 16.84 41.48 23.48
C SER A 2 16.52 40.51 22.35
N GLU A 3 17.53 40.09 21.59
CA GLU A 3 17.41 39.04 20.59
C GLU A 3 16.79 37.78 21.20
N PHE A 4 15.68 37.36 20.61
CA PHE A 4 15.03 36.09 20.91
C PHE A 4 15.86 34.98 20.28
N THR A 5 16.72 34.34 21.06
CA THR A 5 17.45 33.14 20.64
C THR A 5 16.62 31.92 21.06
N PRO A 6 15.91 31.23 20.14
CA PRO A 6 15.20 30.02 20.49
C PRO A 6 16.21 28.98 20.97
N LYS A 7 16.04 28.51 22.21
CA LYS A 7 16.74 27.34 22.72
C LYS A 7 15.94 26.13 22.29
N TYR A 8 16.35 25.49 21.19
CA TYR A 8 15.92 24.14 20.91
C TYR A 8 16.55 23.23 21.96
N GLN A 9 15.73 22.59 22.77
CA GLN A 9 16.16 21.46 23.56
C GLN A 9 16.18 20.29 22.58
N GLU A 10 17.35 19.97 22.03
CA GLU A 10 17.55 18.67 21.40
C GLU A 10 17.29 17.63 22.49
N ALA A 11 16.16 16.93 22.36
CA ALA A 11 15.89 15.75 23.15
C ALA A 11 16.89 14.68 22.68
N ASP A 12 18.04 14.65 23.38
CA ASP A 12 19.09 13.67 23.20
C ASP A 12 18.60 12.34 23.79
N SER A 13 17.77 11.64 23.01
CA SER A 13 17.52 10.22 23.13
C SER A 13 17.95 9.58 21.80
N SER A 14 19.26 9.38 21.64
CA SER A 14 19.77 8.54 20.56
C SER A 14 19.43 7.09 20.89
N VAL A 15 18.66 6.43 20.02
CA VAL A 15 18.59 4.96 20.02
C VAL A 15 19.81 4.53 19.21
N GLU A 16 20.81 3.96 19.87
CA GLU A 16 22.03 3.48 19.21
C GLU A 16 21.84 2.04 18.72
N HIS A 17 22.56 1.69 17.66
CA HIS A 17 22.66 0.30 17.20
C HIS A 17 23.17 -0.58 18.33
N ARG A 18 22.47 -1.69 18.58
CA ARG A 18 22.76 -2.52 19.75
C ARG A 18 23.93 -3.48 19.50
N ASN A 19 24.24 -3.79 18.24
CA ASN A 19 25.32 -4.70 17.83
C ASN A 19 25.23 -6.06 18.55
N ILE A 20 24.00 -6.54 18.78
CA ILE A 20 23.76 -7.80 19.49
C ILE A 20 23.75 -8.93 18.46
N ASN A 21 24.60 -9.95 18.66
CA ASN A 21 24.70 -11.15 17.81
C ASN A 21 25.06 -10.86 16.34
N ALA A 22 26.22 -10.22 16.11
CA ALA A 22 26.78 -9.97 14.78
C ALA A 22 26.60 -11.18 13.85
N SER A 23 25.92 -10.93 12.73
CA SER A 23 25.77 -11.91 11.66
C SER A 23 27.15 -12.31 11.10
N GLY A 24 27.26 -13.53 10.57
CA GLY A 24 28.47 -13.94 9.86
C GLY A 24 28.62 -13.20 8.52
N ASP A 25 29.81 -13.28 7.92
CA ASP A 25 30.12 -12.61 6.64
C ASP A 25 29.19 -13.04 5.48
N ASP A 26 28.49 -14.18 5.62
CA ASP A 26 27.59 -14.75 4.61
C ASP A 26 26.13 -14.26 4.71
N HIS A 27 25.82 -13.28 5.56
CA HIS A 27 24.45 -12.76 5.69
C HIS A 27 24.05 -11.95 4.44
N PRO A 28 22.87 -12.19 3.83
CA PRO A 28 22.50 -11.58 2.55
C PRO A 28 22.37 -10.04 2.61
N PHE A 29 22.15 -9.50 3.82
CA PHE A 29 22.10 -8.05 4.08
C PHE A 29 23.48 -7.40 4.37
N GLY A 30 24.55 -8.21 4.42
CA GLY A 30 25.85 -7.82 4.94
C GLY A 30 25.99 -8.01 6.46
N SER A 31 27.16 -7.63 6.99
CA SER A 31 27.53 -7.78 8.41
C SER A 31 27.41 -6.50 9.24
N GLU A 32 27.27 -5.34 8.59
CA GLU A 32 27.24 -4.04 9.27
C GLU A 32 25.80 -3.52 9.44
N PRO A 33 25.46 -2.90 10.58
CA PRO A 33 24.22 -2.16 10.77
C PRO A 33 24.03 -1.09 9.70
N LYS A 34 22.79 -0.92 9.26
CA LYS A 34 22.44 0.14 8.31
C LYS A 34 21.42 1.08 8.94
N SER A 35 21.81 2.34 9.11
CA SER A 35 20.93 3.39 9.61
C SER A 35 19.90 3.79 8.55
N PHE A 36 18.81 4.40 9.01
CA PHE A 36 17.91 5.14 8.13
C PHE A 36 18.65 6.30 7.44
N GLU A 37 18.18 6.72 6.26
CA GLU A 37 18.67 7.95 5.63
C GLU A 37 18.40 9.16 6.54
N ALA A 38 19.32 10.14 6.54
CA ALA A 38 19.46 11.14 7.62
C ALA A 38 18.20 11.97 7.92
N ASP A 39 17.33 12.21 6.94
CA ASP A 39 16.05 12.92 7.13
C ASP A 39 14.93 12.04 7.71
N MET A 40 15.07 10.72 7.68
CA MET A 40 13.99 9.81 8.04
C MET A 40 13.86 9.55 9.54
N SER A 41 14.93 9.67 10.33
CA SER A 41 14.84 9.40 11.78
C SER A 41 13.90 10.39 12.49
N ALA A 42 13.85 11.64 12.04
CA ALA A 42 12.92 12.64 12.54
C ALA A 42 11.49 12.39 12.02
N ILE A 43 11.34 12.00 10.76
CA ILE A 43 10.05 11.69 10.13
C ILE A 43 9.44 10.42 10.73
N ILE A 44 10.20 9.36 10.95
CA ILE A 44 9.73 8.11 11.57
C ILE A 44 9.26 8.37 13.01
N ARG A 45 9.96 9.23 13.76
CA ARG A 45 9.49 9.64 15.10
C ARG A 45 8.17 10.40 15.01
N GLN A 46 8.03 11.30 14.04
CA GLN A 46 6.78 12.02 13.81
C GLN A 46 5.66 11.09 13.34
N ILE A 47 5.93 10.15 12.44
CA ILE A 47 4.98 9.14 11.96
C ILE A 47 4.57 8.22 13.12
N ALA A 48 5.53 7.75 13.91
CA ALA A 48 5.27 6.88 15.05
C ALA A 48 4.51 7.61 16.17
N ASP A 49 4.55 8.94 16.27
CA ASP A 49 3.84 9.70 17.29
C ASP A 49 2.50 10.27 16.82
N ASP A 50 2.45 10.86 15.63
CA ASP A 50 1.32 11.62 15.10
C ASP A 50 0.42 10.81 14.16
N MET A 51 0.95 9.78 13.48
CA MET A 51 0.18 9.01 12.50
C MET A 51 -0.69 7.96 13.20
N TYR A 52 -0.11 7.06 13.98
CA TYR A 52 -0.90 6.04 14.67
C TYR A 52 -1.35 6.52 16.06
N SER A 53 -2.64 6.40 16.39
CA SER A 53 -3.14 6.81 17.70
C SER A 53 -3.28 5.66 18.70
N GLN A 54 -3.36 4.41 18.21
CA GLN A 54 -3.72 3.24 19.01
C GLN A 54 -2.61 2.20 19.08
N TRP A 55 -2.51 1.50 20.22
CA TRP A 55 -1.55 0.40 20.42
C TRP A 55 -1.75 -0.77 19.44
N TRP A 56 -3.00 -0.98 19.01
CA TRP A 56 -3.38 -2.09 18.13
C TRP A 56 -3.14 -1.79 16.66
N ALA A 57 -2.70 -0.58 16.29
CA ALA A 57 -2.29 -0.27 14.92
C ALA A 57 -1.21 -1.25 14.46
N THR A 58 -0.22 -1.58 15.32
CA THR A 58 0.79 -2.61 15.02
C THR A 58 0.15 -3.94 14.64
N LEU A 59 -0.84 -4.41 15.41
CA LEU A 59 -1.49 -5.68 15.11
C LEU A 59 -2.23 -5.62 13.76
N ARG A 60 -2.99 -4.54 13.50
CA ARG A 60 -3.70 -4.35 12.23
C ARG A 60 -2.75 -4.38 11.04
N GLU A 61 -1.70 -3.55 11.06
CA GLU A 61 -0.79 -3.43 9.93
C GLU A 61 -0.02 -4.73 9.66
N TYR A 62 0.44 -5.42 10.70
CA TYR A 62 1.23 -6.63 10.53
C TYR A 62 0.39 -7.81 10.03
N VAL A 63 -0.83 -7.93 10.54
CA VAL A 63 -1.76 -8.98 10.09
C VAL A 63 -2.26 -8.70 8.68
N ALA A 64 -2.49 -7.43 8.34
CA ALA A 64 -2.84 -7.02 6.98
C ALA A 64 -1.70 -7.31 5.98
N ASN A 65 -0.45 -7.01 6.36
CA ASN A 65 0.72 -7.35 5.54
C ASN A 65 0.90 -8.86 5.39
N ALA A 66 0.66 -9.63 6.45
CA ALA A 66 0.67 -11.09 6.43
C ALA A 66 -0.40 -11.66 5.48
N GLU A 67 -1.60 -11.06 5.45
CA GLU A 67 -2.65 -11.42 4.48
C GLU A 67 -2.19 -11.18 3.05
N THR A 68 -1.69 -9.96 2.77
CA THR A 68 -1.18 -9.58 1.45
C THR A 68 -0.06 -10.50 1.00
N ALA A 69 0.89 -10.84 1.89
CA ALA A 69 1.97 -11.76 1.60
C ALA A 69 1.47 -13.16 1.24
N CYS A 70 0.43 -13.65 1.91
CA CYS A 70 -0.18 -14.94 1.61
C CYS A 70 -0.95 -14.92 0.28
N LEU A 71 -1.75 -13.87 0.03
CA LEU A 71 -2.57 -13.74 -1.18
C LEU A 71 -1.74 -13.60 -2.45
N LYS A 72 -0.58 -12.94 -2.40
CA LYS A 72 0.38 -12.92 -3.53
C LYS A 72 0.81 -14.31 -3.98
N VAL A 73 0.99 -15.24 -3.02
CA VAL A 73 1.35 -16.63 -3.34
C VAL A 73 0.16 -17.40 -3.90
N VAL A 74 -1.05 -17.17 -3.37
CA VAL A 74 -2.29 -17.76 -3.89
C VAL A 74 -2.54 -17.34 -5.34
N GLU A 75 -2.46 -16.04 -5.62
CA GLU A 75 -2.61 -15.48 -6.96
C GLU A 75 -1.59 -16.07 -7.95
N TYR A 76 -0.32 -16.13 -7.54
CA TYR A 76 0.71 -16.78 -8.36
C TYR A 76 0.42 -18.27 -8.62
N GLN A 77 -0.12 -18.98 -7.62
CA GLN A 77 -0.46 -20.39 -7.75
C GLN A 77 -1.68 -20.62 -8.65
N ASP A 78 -2.69 -19.76 -8.56
CA ASP A 78 -3.95 -19.88 -9.28
C ASP A 78 -3.83 -19.42 -10.74
N ASP A 79 -3.15 -18.29 -10.98
CA ASP A 79 -2.89 -17.77 -12.32
C ASP A 79 -1.56 -16.97 -12.38
N PRO A 80 -0.44 -17.63 -12.72
CA PRO A 80 0.85 -16.96 -12.89
C PRO A 80 0.82 -15.82 -13.92
N SER A 81 -0.10 -15.85 -14.89
CA SER A 81 -0.16 -14.84 -15.96
C SER A 81 -0.80 -13.51 -15.52
N GLN A 82 -1.58 -13.54 -14.44
CA GLN A 82 -2.15 -12.38 -13.78
C GLN A 82 -1.30 -11.91 -12.59
N SER A 83 -0.31 -12.70 -12.18
CA SER A 83 0.59 -12.35 -11.09
C SER A 83 1.60 -11.29 -11.52
N LEU A 84 2.11 -10.52 -10.55
CA LEU A 84 3.22 -9.58 -10.74
C LEU A 84 4.58 -10.28 -11.01
N TYR A 85 4.60 -11.61 -10.98
CA TYR A 85 5.82 -12.42 -11.07
C TYR A 85 5.73 -13.40 -12.23
N ASP A 86 6.82 -13.55 -13.00
CA ASP A 86 6.85 -14.45 -14.14
C ASP A 86 6.80 -15.93 -13.70
N GLU A 87 6.37 -16.79 -14.63
CA GLU A 87 6.37 -18.25 -14.43
C GLU A 87 7.78 -18.76 -14.04
N GLY A 88 7.86 -19.54 -12.97
CA GLY A 88 9.10 -20.05 -12.39
C GLY A 88 9.85 -19.09 -11.45
N GLN A 89 9.39 -17.86 -11.23
CA GLN A 89 10.04 -16.91 -10.31
C GLN A 89 9.77 -17.17 -8.83
N MET A 90 8.70 -17.90 -8.47
CA MET A 90 8.34 -18.14 -7.07
C MET A 90 8.41 -19.61 -6.69
N ILE A 91 9.09 -19.90 -5.58
CA ILE A 91 9.16 -21.25 -4.98
C ILE A 91 7.86 -21.53 -4.24
N VAL A 92 6.92 -22.22 -4.90
CA VAL A 92 5.62 -22.57 -4.34
C VAL A 92 5.40 -24.08 -4.45
N SER A 93 4.97 -24.69 -3.35
CA SER A 93 4.57 -26.10 -3.33
C SER A 93 3.15 -26.24 -3.87
N GLU A 94 2.86 -27.31 -4.63
CA GLU A 94 1.49 -27.63 -5.06
C GLU A 94 0.51 -27.78 -3.89
N SER A 95 1.00 -28.11 -2.69
CA SER A 95 0.18 -28.23 -1.47
C SER A 95 0.21 -26.97 -0.60
N TYR A 96 0.56 -25.81 -1.16
CA TYR A 96 0.51 -24.55 -0.44
C TYR A 96 -0.92 -24.27 0.05
N GLN A 97 -1.03 -23.88 1.32
CA GLN A 97 -2.26 -23.42 1.95
C GLN A 97 -1.90 -22.16 2.73
N PRO A 98 -2.50 -21.00 2.41
CA PRO A 98 -2.18 -19.75 3.10
C PRO A 98 -2.62 -19.84 4.56
N ARG A 99 -1.79 -19.36 5.49
CA ARG A 99 -2.11 -19.31 6.92
C ARG A 99 -1.34 -18.20 7.62
N ILE A 100 -1.95 -17.66 8.67
CA ILE A 100 -1.32 -16.71 9.59
C ILE A 100 -1.43 -17.28 11.00
N ASP A 101 -0.32 -17.36 11.71
CA ASP A 101 -0.23 -17.77 13.11
C ASP A 101 0.04 -16.54 13.98
N ILE A 102 -0.81 -16.28 14.97
CA ILE A 102 -0.65 -15.21 15.95
C ILE A 102 -0.55 -15.82 17.35
N ILE A 103 0.57 -15.58 18.04
CA ILE A 103 0.81 -16.10 19.39
C ILE A 103 1.01 -14.95 20.36
N TRP A 104 0.18 -14.88 21.40
CA TRP A 104 0.39 -13.98 22.53
C TRP A 104 0.92 -14.73 23.75
N ASN A 105 2.20 -14.55 24.06
CA ASN A 105 2.86 -15.19 25.18
C ASN A 105 2.93 -14.25 26.39
N LYS A 106 2.05 -14.44 27.37
CA LYS A 106 2.00 -13.63 28.61
C LYS A 106 3.19 -13.87 29.53
N LYS A 107 3.90 -15.00 29.39
CA LYS A 107 5.09 -15.32 30.20
C LYS A 107 6.31 -14.52 29.72
N THR A 108 6.52 -14.45 28.41
CA THR A 108 7.62 -13.68 27.81
C THR A 108 7.21 -12.27 27.39
N LYS A 109 5.92 -11.94 27.49
CA LYS A 109 5.30 -10.67 27.06
C LYS A 109 5.54 -10.42 25.57
N GLN A 110 5.46 -11.49 24.79
CA GLN A 110 5.88 -11.50 23.41
C GLN A 110 4.68 -11.80 22.51
N LEU A 111 4.46 -10.93 21.54
CA LEU A 111 3.52 -11.13 20.45
C LEU A 111 4.31 -11.65 19.24
N ILE A 112 3.91 -12.79 18.71
CA ILE A 112 4.48 -13.36 17.50
C ILE A 112 3.40 -13.31 16.43
N ILE A 113 3.70 -12.72 15.28
CA ILE A 113 2.85 -12.73 14.09
C ILE A 113 3.66 -13.39 12.99
N ARG A 114 3.13 -14.46 12.44
CA ARG A 114 3.82 -15.27 11.45
C ARG A 114 2.89 -15.58 10.29
N ASP A 115 3.40 -15.44 9.08
CA ASP A 115 2.73 -15.89 7.86
C ASP A 115 3.57 -16.98 7.16
N ASN A 116 2.96 -17.68 6.20
CA ASN A 116 3.67 -18.56 5.29
C ASN A 116 3.67 -18.06 3.84
N GLY A 117 3.51 -16.74 3.67
CA GLY A 117 3.39 -16.07 2.38
C GLY A 117 4.72 -15.95 1.63
N ILE A 118 4.86 -14.86 0.87
CA ILE A 118 5.99 -14.67 -0.06
C ILE A 118 7.36 -14.48 0.63
N GLY A 119 7.39 -13.99 1.87
CA GLY A 119 8.63 -13.59 2.54
C GLY A 119 9.25 -12.32 1.97
N MET A 120 10.42 -11.92 2.46
CA MET A 120 11.17 -10.74 2.00
C MET A 120 12.63 -11.10 1.77
N ALA A 121 13.14 -10.74 0.60
CA ALA A 121 14.56 -10.78 0.27
C ALA A 121 15.33 -9.67 0.99
N ALA A 122 16.66 -9.81 1.09
CA ALA A 122 17.47 -8.81 1.79
C ALA A 122 17.41 -7.41 1.15
N SER A 123 17.27 -7.32 -0.17
CA SER A 123 17.06 -6.05 -0.88
C SER A 123 15.72 -5.41 -0.52
N GLU A 124 14.65 -6.19 -0.45
CA GLU A 124 13.31 -5.71 -0.07
C GLU A 124 13.29 -5.21 1.38
N VAL A 125 14.02 -5.86 2.29
CA VAL A 125 14.18 -5.37 3.67
C VAL A 125 14.89 -4.01 3.71
N ASP A 126 15.87 -3.78 2.84
CA ASP A 126 16.56 -2.49 2.73
C ASP A 126 15.60 -1.41 2.26
N GLU A 127 14.81 -1.69 1.22
CA GLU A 127 13.86 -0.75 0.63
C GLU A 127 12.71 -0.40 1.58
N VAL A 128 12.05 -1.42 2.17
CA VAL A 128 10.89 -1.26 3.04
C VAL A 128 11.24 -0.47 4.29
N PHE A 129 12.36 -0.79 4.95
CA PHE A 129 12.71 -0.14 6.20
C PHE A 129 13.58 1.11 6.00
N ARG A 130 14.55 1.13 5.06
CA ARG A 130 15.50 2.26 4.97
C ARG A 130 15.13 3.34 3.96
N GLN A 131 14.28 3.08 2.97
CA GLN A 131 14.03 4.04 1.88
C GLN A 131 12.61 4.64 1.89
N ILE A 132 11.62 4.03 2.58
CA ILE A 132 10.20 4.49 2.77
C ILE A 132 9.49 5.03 1.50
N LYS A 133 10.05 4.88 0.30
CA LYS A 133 9.57 5.59 -0.90
C LYS A 133 9.16 4.72 -2.08
N ARG A 134 9.32 3.40 -2.05
CA ARG A 134 9.20 2.60 -3.28
C ARG A 134 8.61 1.20 -3.07
N SER A 135 7.46 1.08 -2.40
CA SER A 135 6.73 -0.20 -2.48
C SER A 135 6.04 -0.29 -3.83
N THR A 136 6.45 -1.21 -4.70
CA THR A 136 5.79 -1.53 -5.99
C THR A 136 4.35 -2.03 -5.83
N SER A 137 3.91 -2.36 -4.61
CA SER A 137 2.52 -2.70 -4.26
C SER A 137 1.57 -1.49 -4.24
N MET A 138 1.89 -0.41 -4.95
CA MET A 138 1.17 0.87 -4.88
C MET A 138 -0.14 0.92 -5.68
N ILE A 139 -0.43 -0.09 -6.50
CA ILE A 139 -1.43 0.00 -7.56
C ILE A 139 -2.48 -1.10 -7.50
N ASP A 140 -2.14 -2.25 -6.91
CA ASP A 140 -3.14 -3.25 -6.57
C ASP A 140 -3.80 -2.90 -5.23
N GLY A 141 -4.83 -2.06 -5.29
CA GLY A 141 -5.63 -1.68 -4.13
C GLY A 141 -6.39 -2.83 -3.50
N SER A 142 -6.48 -4.01 -4.13
CA SER A 142 -7.14 -5.21 -3.57
C SER A 142 -6.36 -5.86 -2.41
N LYS A 143 -5.11 -5.42 -2.22
CA LYS A 143 -4.19 -5.87 -1.18
C LYS A 143 -3.97 -4.76 -0.15
N SER A 144 -3.89 -5.16 1.11
CA SER A 144 -3.74 -4.20 2.21
C SER A 144 -2.26 -3.85 2.43
N GLY A 145 -2.02 -2.66 2.95
CA GLY A 145 -0.68 -2.23 3.36
C GLY A 145 0.05 -1.43 2.28
N MET A 146 -0.69 -0.75 1.40
CA MET A 146 -0.11 0.28 0.55
C MET A 146 0.79 1.18 1.39
N TRP A 147 1.96 1.53 0.83
CA TRP A 147 2.95 2.49 1.33
C TRP A 147 4.10 1.97 2.21
N GLY A 148 4.11 0.70 2.65
CA GLY A 148 5.17 0.18 3.54
C GLY A 148 5.25 0.86 4.93
N GLN A 149 4.47 1.92 5.16
CA GLN A 149 4.39 2.70 6.40
C GLN A 149 3.87 1.87 7.58
N GLY A 150 3.05 0.86 7.31
CA GLY A 150 2.51 -0.04 8.32
C GLY A 150 3.60 -0.82 9.08
N ALA A 151 4.72 -1.13 8.43
CA ALA A 151 5.86 -1.79 9.06
C ALA A 151 6.53 -0.92 10.14
N LEU A 152 6.31 0.40 10.12
CA LEU A 152 6.86 1.35 11.11
C LEU A 152 5.93 1.59 12.30
N SER A 153 4.81 0.88 12.37
CA SER A 153 3.86 0.97 13.48
C SER A 153 4.34 0.24 14.75
N PHE A 154 5.39 -0.61 14.67
CA PHE A 154 5.88 -1.41 15.81
C PHE A 154 6.21 -0.65 17.09
N PRO A 155 6.71 0.61 17.08
CA PRO A 155 7.00 1.34 18.31
C PRO A 155 5.75 1.56 19.17
N LYS A 156 4.55 1.51 18.58
CA LYS A 156 3.28 1.60 19.34
C LYS A 156 3.04 0.41 20.25
N PHE A 157 3.58 -0.77 19.90
CA PHE A 157 3.44 -1.96 20.71
C PHE A 157 4.65 -2.19 21.64
N ILE A 158 5.87 -2.09 21.10
CA ILE A 158 7.09 -2.43 21.86
C ILE A 158 7.72 -1.24 22.61
N GLY A 159 7.31 -0.01 22.31
CA GLY A 159 7.92 1.22 22.84
C GLY A 159 9.11 1.70 22.01
N ARG A 160 9.50 2.97 22.20
CA ARG A 160 10.49 3.65 21.34
C ARG A 160 11.92 3.12 21.47
N ASP A 161 12.26 2.66 22.66
CA ASP A 161 13.63 2.24 22.98
C ASP A 161 13.86 0.75 22.75
N ASN A 162 12.87 0.03 22.20
CA ASN A 162 12.93 -1.41 21.97
C ASN A 162 13.07 -1.76 20.49
N ALA A 163 13.37 -3.02 20.23
CA ALA A 163 13.54 -3.57 18.89
C ALA A 163 12.65 -4.80 18.71
N MET A 164 12.18 -5.02 17.49
CA MET A 164 11.53 -6.26 17.08
C MET A 164 12.55 -7.18 16.42
N VAL A 165 12.34 -8.49 16.53
CA VAL A 165 13.08 -9.46 15.72
C VAL A 165 12.18 -9.86 14.55
N MET A 166 12.69 -9.70 13.34
CA MET A 166 12.04 -10.13 12.11
C MET A 166 12.86 -11.27 11.52
N THR A 167 12.24 -12.39 11.19
CA THR A 167 12.87 -13.49 10.46
C THR A 167 12.08 -13.70 9.18
N SER A 168 12.73 -13.73 8.02
CA SER A 168 12.04 -13.89 6.74
C SER A 168 12.77 -14.86 5.84
N HIS A 169 12.00 -15.66 5.11
CA HIS A 169 12.47 -16.61 4.11
C HIS A 169 11.69 -16.39 2.81
N SER A 170 12.37 -15.80 1.82
CA SER A 170 11.80 -15.36 0.56
C SER A 170 11.58 -16.51 -0.41
N ARG A 171 10.39 -16.56 -1.02
CA ARG A 171 10.09 -17.50 -2.11
C ARG A 171 10.68 -17.08 -3.45
N LEU A 172 11.15 -15.84 -3.60
CA LEU A 172 11.63 -15.31 -4.88
C LEU A 172 13.09 -15.69 -5.15
N ASN A 173 13.92 -15.67 -4.11
CA ASN A 173 15.36 -15.89 -4.25
C ASN A 173 15.94 -16.84 -3.18
N ASP A 174 15.10 -17.45 -2.35
CA ASP A 174 15.49 -18.36 -1.27
C ASP A 174 16.34 -17.69 -0.17
N ASP A 175 16.36 -16.35 -0.10
CA ASP A 175 17.02 -15.62 0.98
C ASP A 175 16.33 -15.93 2.32
N ASN A 176 17.11 -16.42 3.29
CA ASN A 176 16.62 -16.77 4.62
C ASN A 176 17.48 -16.13 5.71
N ALA A 177 16.92 -15.14 6.41
CA ALA A 177 17.68 -14.28 7.31
C ALA A 177 16.85 -13.71 8.46
N ALA A 178 17.55 -13.24 9.49
CA ALA A 178 16.96 -12.56 10.64
C ALA A 178 17.54 -11.16 10.85
N TYR A 179 16.68 -10.28 11.34
CA TYR A 179 16.94 -8.86 11.45
C TYR A 179 16.44 -8.36 12.80
N LEU A 180 17.22 -7.48 13.42
CA LEU A 180 16.79 -6.67 14.55
C LEU A 180 16.39 -5.30 14.02
N VAL A 181 15.11 -4.96 14.15
CA VAL A 181 14.56 -3.72 13.61
C VAL A 181 14.22 -2.78 14.78
N SER A 182 14.76 -1.56 14.73
CA SER A 182 14.56 -0.54 15.75
C SER A 182 14.42 0.85 15.11
N LEU A 183 14.15 1.87 15.94
CA LEU A 183 14.17 3.27 15.49
C LEU A 183 15.57 3.78 15.09
N ALA A 184 16.64 3.01 15.30
CA ALA A 184 17.97 3.32 14.79
C ALA A 184 18.19 2.83 13.34
N GLY A 185 17.44 1.82 12.92
CA GLY A 185 17.61 1.16 11.62
C GLY A 185 17.47 -0.36 11.74
N VAL A 186 17.99 -1.05 10.72
CA VAL A 186 17.97 -2.50 10.62
C VAL A 186 19.37 -3.06 10.86
N GLU A 187 19.46 -4.02 11.77
CA GLU A 187 20.69 -4.75 12.10
C GLU A 187 20.55 -6.22 11.68
N PRO A 188 21.47 -6.76 10.87
CA PRO A 188 21.48 -8.19 10.59
C PRO A 188 21.85 -8.98 11.85
N VAL A 189 21.08 -10.03 12.17
CA VAL A 189 21.33 -10.87 13.35
C VAL A 189 21.32 -12.35 12.98
N LYS A 190 21.96 -13.18 13.81
CA LYS A 190 21.93 -14.62 13.60
C LYS A 190 20.52 -15.18 13.81
N GLY A 191 19.96 -15.79 12.77
CA GLY A 191 18.69 -16.50 12.79
C GLY A 191 18.21 -16.77 11.37
N SER A 192 17.33 -17.76 11.24
CA SER A 192 16.68 -18.12 9.98
C SER A 192 15.40 -18.89 10.32
N LEU A 193 14.42 -18.88 9.41
CA LEU A 193 13.34 -19.86 9.47
C LEU A 193 13.89 -21.24 9.11
N PRO A 194 13.21 -22.34 9.50
CA PRO A 194 13.53 -23.67 8.98
C PRO A 194 13.54 -23.68 7.45
N ASP A 195 14.47 -24.44 6.85
CA ASP A 195 14.67 -24.48 5.39
C ASP A 195 13.41 -24.91 4.60
N ASP A 196 12.48 -25.62 5.25
CA ASP A 196 11.20 -26.06 4.67
C ASP A 196 10.05 -25.06 4.89
N GLN A 197 10.33 -23.88 5.46
CA GLN A 197 9.33 -22.88 5.86
C GLN A 197 9.65 -21.52 5.24
N TYR A 198 8.78 -21.09 4.34
CA TYR A 198 8.77 -19.74 3.76
C TYR A 198 7.81 -18.81 4.52
N GLY A 199 7.96 -17.51 4.30
CA GLY A 199 7.12 -16.46 4.90
C GLY A 199 7.92 -15.55 5.84
N THR A 200 7.21 -14.80 6.68
CA THR A 200 7.83 -13.89 7.65
C THR A 200 7.31 -14.14 9.07
N GLU A 201 8.20 -14.00 10.05
CA GLU A 201 7.89 -14.03 11.48
C GLU A 201 8.36 -12.74 12.14
N PHE A 202 7.45 -12.06 12.82
CA PHE A 202 7.73 -10.89 13.63
C PHE A 202 7.56 -11.23 15.11
N GLN A 203 8.60 -11.00 15.89
CA GLN A 203 8.60 -11.15 17.34
C GLN A 203 8.69 -9.79 18.02
N LEU A 204 7.59 -9.40 18.67
CA LEU A 204 7.38 -8.10 19.29
C LEU A 204 7.32 -8.26 20.81
N THR A 205 8.27 -7.69 21.55
CA THR A 205 8.20 -7.69 23.03
C THR A 205 7.42 -6.47 23.49
N ALA A 206 6.28 -6.68 24.17
CA ALA A 206 5.41 -5.59 24.60
C ALA A 206 6.13 -4.62 25.53
N SER A 207 5.88 -3.31 25.35
CA SER A 207 6.27 -2.31 26.33
C SER A 207 5.52 -2.51 27.64
N SER A 208 6.02 -1.93 28.73
CA SER A 208 5.33 -1.94 30.03
C SER A 208 3.90 -1.40 29.98
N GLU A 209 3.59 -0.52 29.01
CA GLU A 209 2.25 0.05 28.82
C GLU A 209 1.30 -0.89 28.07
N ASN A 210 1.83 -1.93 27.43
CA ASN A 210 1.09 -2.81 26.54
C ASN A 210 1.00 -4.27 27.03
N GLU A 211 1.69 -4.64 28.11
CA GLU A 211 1.72 -6.02 28.62
C GLU A 211 0.34 -6.57 29.03
N ASP A 212 -0.55 -5.68 29.50
CA ASP A 212 -1.90 -6.04 29.99
C ASP A 212 -3.01 -5.71 28.99
N ARG A 213 -2.67 -5.39 27.73
CA ARG A 213 -3.66 -5.05 26.71
C ARG A 213 -4.51 -6.26 26.33
N PRO A 214 -5.78 -6.06 25.91
CA PRO A 214 -6.67 -7.14 25.52
C PRO A 214 -6.32 -7.65 24.10
N VAL A 215 -5.13 -8.25 23.93
CA VAL A 215 -4.62 -8.74 22.64
C VAL A 215 -5.61 -9.69 21.98
N ARG A 216 -6.14 -10.68 22.72
CA ARG A 216 -7.13 -11.65 22.21
C ARG A 216 -8.34 -10.98 21.56
N GLN A 217 -9.01 -10.10 22.29
CA GLN A 217 -10.21 -9.40 21.79
C GLN A 217 -9.89 -8.63 20.51
N LYS A 218 -8.69 -8.05 20.43
CA LYS A 218 -8.31 -7.24 19.28
C LYS A 218 -7.89 -8.08 18.09
N VAL A 219 -7.31 -9.26 18.30
CA VAL A 219 -7.09 -10.24 17.24
C VAL A 219 -8.44 -10.67 16.67
N GLU A 220 -9.37 -11.14 17.51
CA GLU A 220 -10.72 -11.52 17.07
C GLU A 220 -11.39 -10.42 16.24
N GLU A 221 -11.37 -9.17 16.73
CA GLU A 221 -11.91 -8.02 16.01
C GLU A 221 -11.26 -7.85 14.63
N LEU A 222 -9.93 -7.89 14.54
CA LEU A 222 -9.22 -7.60 13.29
C LEU A 222 -9.19 -8.77 12.30
N THR A 223 -9.33 -10.02 12.77
CA THR A 223 -9.03 -11.21 11.95
C THR A 223 -10.26 -12.01 11.55
N GLN A 224 -11.43 -11.78 12.14
CA GLN A 224 -12.64 -12.55 11.82
C GLN A 224 -13.04 -12.45 10.33
N TRP A 225 -12.75 -11.33 9.66
CA TRP A 225 -13.11 -11.08 8.26
C TRP A 225 -12.00 -11.38 7.26
N MET A 226 -10.87 -11.93 7.70
CA MET A 226 -9.73 -12.20 6.84
C MET A 226 -10.02 -13.29 5.82
N ARG A 227 -9.44 -13.11 4.63
CA ARG A 227 -9.49 -14.05 3.49
C ARG A 227 -8.49 -15.19 3.65
N VAL A 228 -7.57 -15.05 4.60
CA VAL A 228 -6.57 -16.05 4.95
C VAL A 228 -6.87 -16.56 6.35
N PRO A 229 -6.92 -17.89 6.58
CA PRO A 229 -7.13 -18.46 7.90
C PRO A 229 -6.09 -17.96 8.90
N VAL A 230 -6.57 -17.49 10.05
CA VAL A 230 -5.74 -17.00 11.15
C VAL A 230 -5.89 -17.89 12.37
N ARG A 231 -4.82 -18.58 12.74
CA ARG A 231 -4.74 -19.33 13.99
C ARG A 231 -4.23 -18.43 15.10
N TYR A 232 -5.02 -18.27 16.17
CA TYR A 232 -4.61 -17.55 17.37
C TYR A 232 -4.32 -18.50 18.53
N GLU A 233 -3.19 -18.29 19.22
CA GLU A 233 -2.81 -19.03 20.43
C GLU A 233 -2.42 -18.05 21.55
N GLU A 234 -2.93 -18.29 22.76
CA GLU A 234 -2.54 -17.53 23.95
C GLU A 234 -1.84 -18.44 24.96
N ILE A 235 -0.61 -18.06 25.33
CA ILE A 235 0.19 -18.76 26.33
C ILE A 235 0.09 -17.97 27.66
N GLY A 236 -0.37 -18.64 28.70
CA GLY A 236 -0.51 -18.10 30.04
C GLY A 236 0.85 -17.81 30.71
N SER A 237 0.82 -17.10 31.84
CA SER A 237 2.03 -16.74 32.59
C SER A 237 2.79 -17.97 33.13
N ASP A 238 2.14 -19.13 33.24
CA ASP A 238 2.76 -20.40 33.60
C ASP A 238 3.45 -21.11 32.43
N GLY A 239 3.23 -20.64 31.20
CA GLY A 239 3.76 -21.23 29.96
C GLY A 239 2.86 -22.29 29.33
N THR A 240 1.62 -22.47 29.81
CA THR A 240 0.64 -23.36 29.18
C THR A 240 -0.24 -22.62 28.18
N VAL A 241 -0.75 -23.32 27.17
CA VAL A 241 -1.75 -22.75 26.25
C VAL A 241 -3.07 -22.60 27.00
N VAL A 242 -3.56 -21.37 27.12
CA VAL A 242 -4.80 -21.03 27.86
C VAL A 242 -5.97 -20.70 26.95
N PHE A 243 -5.71 -20.43 25.67
CA PHE A 243 -6.73 -20.19 24.66
C PHE A 243 -6.18 -20.49 23.27
N GLN A 244 -7.01 -21.03 22.39
CA GLN A 244 -6.70 -21.24 20.99
C GLN A 244 -8.02 -21.13 20.20
N GLU A 245 -7.99 -20.42 19.09
CA GLU A 245 -9.13 -20.24 18.19
C GLU A 245 -8.64 -19.99 16.76
N ASP A 246 -9.43 -20.40 15.77
CA ASP A 246 -9.17 -20.09 14.37
C ASP A 246 -10.18 -19.03 13.89
N TYR A 247 -9.70 -17.99 13.21
CA TYR A 247 -10.48 -16.87 12.68
C TYR A 247 -10.33 -16.77 11.15
N GLY A 248 -11.27 -16.09 10.51
CA GLY A 248 -11.30 -15.85 9.06
C GLY A 248 -12.67 -16.15 8.47
N ASP A 249 -12.84 -15.84 7.19
CA ASP A 249 -13.99 -16.19 6.35
C ASP A 249 -15.36 -15.66 6.80
N LYS A 250 -15.44 -14.77 7.79
CA LYS A 250 -16.70 -14.14 8.16
C LYS A 250 -17.18 -13.19 7.05
N ASN A 251 -18.46 -13.30 6.68
CA ASN A 251 -19.14 -12.32 5.84
C ASN A 251 -19.79 -11.22 6.68
N LEU A 252 -20.03 -10.06 6.06
CA LEU A 252 -20.72 -8.94 6.71
C LEU A 252 -22.15 -9.29 7.13
N TYR A 253 -22.81 -10.19 6.40
CA TYR A 253 -24.21 -10.55 6.62
C TYR A 253 -24.42 -11.82 7.45
N ASP A 254 -23.36 -12.48 7.92
CA ASP A 254 -23.48 -13.75 8.67
C ASP A 254 -24.30 -13.59 9.96
N ASP A 255 -24.23 -12.40 10.57
CA ASP A 255 -24.96 -12.08 11.81
C ASP A 255 -26.40 -11.61 11.55
N TYR A 256 -26.83 -11.52 10.28
CA TYR A 256 -28.18 -11.05 9.94
C TYR A 256 -29.23 -12.14 10.17
N SER A 257 -30.41 -11.74 10.64
CA SER A 257 -31.55 -12.65 10.78
C SER A 257 -32.08 -13.03 9.40
N GLY A 258 -32.10 -14.33 9.07
CA GLY A 258 -32.69 -14.82 7.82
C GLY A 258 -34.18 -14.50 7.64
N ASN A 259 -34.87 -14.01 8.68
CA ASN A 259 -36.26 -13.58 8.65
C ASN A 259 -36.45 -12.11 8.27
N ARG A 260 -35.38 -11.32 8.11
CA ARG A 260 -35.43 -9.90 7.75
C ARG A 260 -35.00 -9.67 6.32
N ALA A 261 -35.49 -8.57 5.74
CA ALA A 261 -35.08 -8.15 4.42
C ALA A 261 -33.59 -7.77 4.42
N CYS A 262 -32.85 -8.26 3.42
CA CYS A 262 -31.48 -7.94 3.15
C CYS A 262 -31.30 -7.72 1.65
N LEU A 263 -30.78 -6.56 1.30
CA LEU A 263 -30.41 -6.20 -0.07
C LEU A 263 -28.90 -6.34 -0.21
N LYS A 264 -28.44 -6.84 -1.35
CA LYS A 264 -27.04 -6.82 -1.75
C LYS A 264 -26.91 -5.89 -2.95
N TYR A 265 -25.92 -5.03 -2.90
CA TYR A 265 -25.45 -4.27 -4.05
C TYR A 265 -23.93 -4.45 -4.13
N GLU A 266 -23.41 -4.79 -5.28
CA GLU A 266 -21.98 -4.93 -5.48
C GLU A 266 -21.54 -4.32 -6.80
N LYS A 267 -20.33 -3.77 -6.78
CA LYS A 267 -19.61 -3.36 -7.96
C LYS A 267 -18.30 -4.14 -7.98
N GLU A 268 -18.11 -4.88 -9.07
CA GLU A 268 -16.96 -5.77 -9.26
C GLU A 268 -15.65 -5.02 -9.01
N ASP A 269 -14.72 -5.67 -8.32
CA ASP A 269 -13.41 -5.12 -7.94
C ASP A 269 -13.40 -3.77 -7.20
N ALA A 270 -14.55 -3.33 -6.68
CA ALA A 270 -14.71 -2.04 -6.02
C ALA A 270 -15.27 -2.19 -4.61
N PHE A 271 -16.49 -2.71 -4.46
CA PHE A 271 -17.10 -2.90 -3.14
C PHE A 271 -18.30 -3.86 -3.15
N ARG A 272 -18.63 -4.35 -1.95
CA ARG A 272 -19.88 -5.08 -1.67
C ARG A 272 -20.61 -4.41 -0.52
N ALA A 273 -21.88 -4.13 -0.69
CA ALA A 273 -22.73 -3.49 0.30
C ALA A 273 -23.96 -4.35 0.62
N TYR A 274 -24.35 -4.36 1.88
CA TYR A 274 -25.49 -5.11 2.38
C TYR A 274 -26.40 -4.22 3.23
N CYS A 275 -27.64 -4.02 2.80
CA CYS A 275 -28.62 -3.16 3.48
C CYS A 275 -29.67 -4.01 4.19
N SER A 276 -29.78 -3.86 5.50
CA SER A 276 -30.75 -4.59 6.33
C SER A 276 -31.03 -3.85 7.63
N ALA A 277 -32.19 -4.11 8.25
CA ALA A 277 -32.48 -3.64 9.60
C ALA A 277 -31.53 -4.21 10.68
N ASP A 278 -30.79 -5.28 10.36
CA ASP A 278 -29.76 -5.87 11.22
C ASP A 278 -28.36 -5.27 11.01
N ALA A 279 -28.14 -4.53 9.92
CA ALA A 279 -26.85 -3.94 9.61
C ALA A 279 -26.43 -2.91 10.67
N THR A 280 -25.15 -2.89 11.03
CA THR A 280 -24.62 -2.02 12.10
C THR A 280 -23.91 -0.77 11.60
N SER A 281 -23.89 -0.58 10.28
CA SER A 281 -23.03 0.36 9.56
C SER A 281 -21.54 0.02 9.65
N GLU A 282 -21.24 -1.28 9.76
CA GLU A 282 -19.88 -1.81 9.74
C GLU A 282 -19.22 -1.49 8.39
N THR A 283 -17.92 -1.24 8.42
CA THR A 283 -17.16 -0.99 7.19
C THR A 283 -15.84 -1.71 7.26
N LEU A 284 -15.55 -2.47 6.21
CA LEU A 284 -14.29 -3.14 6.02
C LEU A 284 -13.56 -2.48 4.86
N LEU A 285 -12.29 -2.14 5.07
CA LEU A 285 -11.34 -1.91 4.00
C LEU A 285 -10.64 -3.23 3.76
N LEU A 286 -10.96 -3.88 2.65
CA LEU A 286 -10.58 -5.26 2.37
C LEU A 286 -11.10 -6.18 3.48
N SER A 287 -10.19 -6.72 4.29
CA SER A 287 -10.51 -7.56 5.45
C SER A 287 -10.50 -6.81 6.79
N MET A 288 -10.10 -5.54 6.79
CA MET A 288 -9.80 -4.80 8.02
C MET A 288 -10.93 -3.83 8.39
N PRO A 289 -11.40 -3.85 9.66
CA PRO A 289 -12.36 -2.86 10.16
C PRO A 289 -11.84 -1.44 10.01
N ILE A 290 -12.68 -0.54 9.48
CA ILE A 290 -12.35 0.86 9.29
C ILE A 290 -13.56 1.75 9.60
N LYS A 291 -13.32 2.92 10.19
CA LYS A 291 -14.42 3.85 10.50
C LYS A 291 -14.77 4.72 9.29
N ARG A 292 -16.06 4.94 9.03
CA ARG A 292 -16.52 5.99 8.13
C ARG A 292 -16.25 7.36 8.77
N ASN A 293 -15.55 8.25 8.09
CA ASN A 293 -15.25 9.60 8.60
C ASN A 293 -16.30 10.62 8.15
N ASN A 294 -17.55 10.33 8.50
CA ASN A 294 -18.69 11.13 8.06
C ASN A 294 -19.52 11.53 9.28
N THR A 295 -19.97 12.79 9.28
CA THR A 295 -20.78 13.39 10.37
C THR A 295 -22.29 13.22 10.17
N GLY A 296 -22.71 12.55 9.09
CA GLY A 296 -24.10 12.40 8.65
C GLY A 296 -24.87 11.23 9.27
N SER A 297 -26.10 11.04 8.78
CA SER A 297 -26.96 9.89 9.12
C SER A 297 -26.29 8.58 8.70
N LYS A 298 -26.35 7.54 9.55
CA LYS A 298 -25.88 6.19 9.24
C LYS A 298 -26.54 5.55 8.01
N MET A 299 -27.68 6.10 7.57
CA MET A 299 -28.47 5.58 6.46
C MET A 299 -28.20 6.30 5.14
N PHE A 300 -27.74 7.56 5.13
CA PHE A 300 -27.59 8.34 3.89
C PHE A 300 -28.83 8.29 2.97
N ASP A 301 -30.02 8.33 3.57
CA ASP A 301 -31.35 8.17 2.92
C ASP A 301 -31.69 6.77 2.40
N ALA A 302 -30.84 5.77 2.67
CA ALA A 302 -31.16 4.37 2.43
C ALA A 302 -32.36 3.89 3.27
N PRO A 303 -33.11 2.88 2.80
CA PRO A 303 -34.26 2.31 3.52
C PRO A 303 -33.91 1.73 4.90
N PHE A 304 -32.72 1.16 5.05
CA PHE A 304 -32.17 0.62 6.29
C PHE A 304 -30.68 1.00 6.40
N PRO A 305 -30.04 0.81 7.57
CA PRO A 305 -28.58 0.88 7.64
C PRO A 305 -27.96 -0.15 6.69
N PHE A 306 -26.72 0.11 6.28
CA PHE A 306 -25.99 -0.80 5.40
C PHE A 306 -24.52 -0.93 5.79
N ASP A 307 -24.01 -2.15 5.66
CA ASP A 307 -22.62 -2.52 5.89
C ASP A 307 -21.89 -2.59 4.54
N VAL A 308 -20.61 -2.20 4.51
CA VAL A 308 -19.84 -2.14 3.25
C VAL A 308 -18.47 -2.75 3.42
N ARG A 309 -18.07 -3.61 2.48
CA ARG A 309 -16.69 -4.05 2.30
C ARG A 309 -16.16 -3.38 1.04
N LEU A 310 -15.22 -2.45 1.21
CA LEU A 310 -14.41 -1.95 0.09
C LEU A 310 -13.43 -3.04 -0.31
N LEU A 311 -13.38 -3.35 -1.60
CA LEU A 311 -12.49 -4.36 -2.18
C LEU A 311 -11.22 -3.75 -2.75
N ASP A 312 -11.06 -2.44 -2.64
CA ASP A 312 -9.93 -1.70 -3.16
C ASP A 312 -9.63 -0.48 -2.24
N GLU A 313 -8.37 -0.29 -1.87
CA GLU A 313 -7.91 0.80 -0.99
C GLU A 313 -7.28 2.00 -1.70
N SER A 314 -7.16 1.96 -3.03
CA SER A 314 -6.50 2.99 -3.85
C SER A 314 -7.29 4.28 -3.96
N GLY A 315 -8.61 4.24 -3.76
CA GLY A 315 -9.49 5.39 -4.03
C GLY A 315 -9.89 5.55 -5.49
N LYS A 316 -9.62 4.55 -6.34
CA LYS A 316 -9.89 4.62 -7.78
C LYS A 316 -11.30 5.10 -8.14
N VAL A 317 -11.40 5.73 -9.31
CA VAL A 317 -12.66 6.09 -9.94
C VAL A 317 -13.38 4.79 -10.34
N ILE A 318 -14.59 4.60 -9.83
CA ILE A 318 -15.42 3.43 -10.12
C ILE A 318 -16.53 3.73 -11.12
N GLU A 319 -16.85 5.00 -11.34
CA GLU A 319 -17.82 5.41 -12.37
C GLU A 319 -17.39 6.75 -12.94
N SER A 320 -17.38 6.88 -14.25
CA SER A 320 -16.94 8.10 -14.91
C SER A 320 -17.67 8.33 -16.24
N THR A 321 -18.04 9.57 -16.54
CA THR A 321 -18.56 9.95 -17.87
C THR A 321 -17.51 10.56 -18.80
N ASN A 322 -16.29 10.81 -18.31
CA ASN A 322 -15.19 11.47 -19.03
C ASN A 322 -14.01 10.53 -19.36
N GLY A 323 -14.07 9.25 -18.94
CA GLY A 323 -13.12 8.21 -19.31
C GLY A 323 -12.08 7.86 -18.23
N ASN A 324 -12.24 8.35 -17.01
CA ASN A 324 -11.31 8.10 -15.91
C ASN A 324 -11.58 6.79 -15.12
N GLU A 325 -12.56 5.98 -15.53
CA GLU A 325 -12.92 4.74 -14.81
C GLU A 325 -11.71 3.80 -14.67
N GLY A 326 -11.44 3.36 -13.44
CA GLY A 326 -10.29 2.54 -13.07
C GLY A 326 -9.04 3.33 -12.69
N LEU A 327 -8.95 4.63 -13.00
CA LEU A 327 -7.77 5.45 -12.68
C LEU A 327 -7.74 5.84 -11.20
N ILE A 328 -6.52 5.96 -10.65
CA ILE A 328 -6.28 6.31 -9.25
C ILE A 328 -6.04 7.82 -9.11
N PRO A 329 -6.87 8.54 -8.33
CA PRO A 329 -6.65 9.96 -8.05
C PRO A 329 -5.33 10.21 -7.32
N VAL A 330 -4.52 11.13 -7.84
CA VAL A 330 -3.27 11.56 -7.20
C VAL A 330 -3.05 13.07 -7.33
N SER A 331 -2.22 13.64 -6.46
CA SER A 331 -1.79 15.03 -6.62
C SER A 331 -0.92 15.18 -7.87
N ARG A 332 -0.95 16.36 -8.50
CA ARG A 332 -0.12 16.68 -9.69
C ARG A 332 1.36 16.39 -9.48
N SER A 333 1.91 16.81 -8.34
CA SER A 333 3.32 16.54 -8.01
C SER A 333 3.62 15.04 -7.91
N ARG A 334 2.68 14.23 -7.42
CA ARG A 334 2.86 12.77 -7.38
C ARG A 334 2.83 12.18 -8.78
N TYR A 335 1.88 12.58 -9.61
CA TYR A 335 1.79 12.15 -11.01
C TYR A 335 3.11 12.43 -11.76
N GLU A 336 3.62 13.66 -11.66
CA GLU A 336 4.87 14.08 -12.29
C GLU A 336 6.07 13.27 -11.80
N ASN A 337 6.16 12.97 -10.49
CA ASN A 337 7.25 12.15 -9.96
C ASN A 337 7.20 10.71 -10.47
N VAL A 338 6.01 10.09 -10.55
CA VAL A 338 5.86 8.74 -11.13
C VAL A 338 6.26 8.76 -12.59
N LEU A 339 5.82 9.77 -13.35
CA LEU A 339 6.18 9.91 -14.75
C LEU A 339 7.69 10.07 -14.97
N ILE A 340 8.38 10.79 -14.07
CA ILE A 340 9.84 10.93 -14.10
C ILE A 340 10.54 9.59 -13.81
N ASP A 341 10.04 8.83 -12.83
CA ASP A 341 10.61 7.53 -12.47
C ASP A 341 10.41 6.50 -13.61
N GLU A 342 9.23 6.48 -14.25
CA GLU A 342 8.91 5.56 -15.36
C GLU A 342 9.69 5.88 -16.64
N ARG A 343 10.01 7.16 -16.86
CA ARG A 343 10.76 7.61 -18.04
C ARG A 343 12.27 7.66 -17.80
N ASP A 344 12.79 7.12 -16.70
CA ASP A 344 14.23 6.93 -16.50
C ASP A 344 14.84 6.11 -17.66
N PRO A 345 15.92 6.56 -18.34
CA PRO A 345 16.89 7.61 -17.98
C PRO A 345 16.65 9.02 -18.54
N PHE A 346 15.47 9.30 -19.09
CA PHE A 346 15.19 10.57 -19.76
C PHE A 346 14.75 11.67 -18.77
N ILE A 347 15.02 12.93 -19.12
CA ILE A 347 14.49 14.15 -18.48
C ILE A 347 14.28 15.26 -19.52
N THR A 348 13.51 16.29 -19.21
CA THR A 348 13.36 17.50 -20.02
C THR A 348 14.26 18.64 -19.53
N GLU A 349 14.44 19.69 -20.34
CA GLU A 349 15.21 20.88 -19.94
C GLU A 349 14.66 21.55 -18.67
N ASP A 350 13.33 21.54 -18.47
CA ASP A 350 12.68 22.14 -17.31
C ASP A 350 12.90 21.35 -16.00
N LEU A 351 13.32 20.09 -16.10
CA LEU A 351 13.67 19.23 -14.96
C LEU A 351 15.15 19.33 -14.56
N LEU A 352 15.94 20.13 -15.28
CA LEU A 352 17.33 20.39 -14.91
C LEU A 352 17.40 21.23 -13.63
N SER A 353 18.22 20.77 -12.70
CA SER A 353 18.55 21.52 -11.48
C SER A 353 19.58 22.61 -11.78
N ASN A 354 19.63 23.67 -10.97
CA ASN A 354 20.60 24.77 -11.14
C ASN A 354 22.07 24.32 -11.09
N GLY A 355 22.35 23.14 -10.53
CA GLY A 355 23.68 22.53 -10.48
C GLY A 355 23.98 21.56 -11.61
N ASP A 356 23.01 21.29 -12.49
CA ASP A 356 23.18 20.36 -13.59
C ASP A 356 23.99 21.00 -14.72
N VAL A 357 24.92 20.21 -15.23
CA VAL A 357 25.81 20.57 -16.33
C VAL A 357 25.54 19.59 -17.44
N ILE A 358 25.13 20.10 -18.60
CA ILE A 358 24.84 19.29 -19.78
C ILE A 358 26.06 19.19 -20.70
N GLY A 359 26.20 18.04 -21.34
CA GLY A 359 27.14 17.77 -22.40
C GLY A 359 26.46 17.08 -23.58
N GLN A 360 27.03 17.20 -24.76
CA GLN A 360 26.54 16.53 -25.98
C GLN A 360 27.67 15.74 -26.61
N GLU A 361 27.48 14.43 -26.77
CA GLU A 361 28.50 13.57 -27.38
C GLU A 361 28.54 13.75 -28.90
N ILE A 362 29.70 13.52 -29.52
CA ILE A 362 29.83 13.45 -30.98
C ILE A 362 29.58 12.01 -31.42
N GLN A 363 28.55 11.78 -32.24
CA GLN A 363 28.19 10.46 -32.74
C GLN A 363 28.92 10.09 -34.03
N ASP A 364 29.13 11.06 -34.92
CA ASP A 364 29.86 10.88 -36.18
C ASP A 364 30.77 12.08 -36.45
N SER A 365 31.92 11.82 -37.09
CA SER A 365 32.89 12.85 -37.46
C SER A 365 33.83 12.31 -38.55
N ASP A 366 34.36 13.21 -39.38
CA ASP A 366 35.42 12.85 -40.34
C ASP A 366 36.75 12.46 -39.65
N ASP A 367 36.87 12.77 -38.36
CA ASP A 367 37.97 12.42 -37.48
C ASP A 367 37.47 11.45 -36.40
N GLU A 368 37.66 10.14 -36.64
CA GLU A 368 37.20 9.06 -35.75
C GLU A 368 37.68 9.21 -34.30
N SER A 369 38.75 9.97 -34.04
CA SER A 369 39.24 10.22 -32.68
C SER A 369 38.33 11.15 -31.86
N ARG A 370 37.41 11.87 -32.52
CA ARG A 370 36.46 12.78 -31.88
C ARG A 370 35.14 12.11 -31.51
N VAL A 371 34.82 10.97 -32.13
CA VAL A 371 33.63 10.20 -31.81
C VAL A 371 33.72 9.75 -30.35
N GLY A 372 32.68 10.02 -29.57
CA GLY A 372 32.68 9.80 -28.12
C GLY A 372 33.19 10.97 -27.27
N THR A 373 33.67 12.05 -27.88
CA THR A 373 34.04 13.28 -27.15
C THR A 373 32.79 14.05 -26.74
N THR A 374 32.72 14.47 -25.48
CA THR A 374 31.60 15.27 -24.97
C THR A 374 31.86 16.76 -25.14
N VAL A 375 31.02 17.41 -25.94
CA VAL A 375 31.01 18.85 -26.15
C VAL A 375 30.29 19.54 -25.00
N VAL A 376 30.93 20.57 -24.43
CA VAL A 376 30.36 21.41 -23.36
C VAL A 376 30.52 22.89 -23.72
N SER A 377 29.85 23.80 -23.00
CA SER A 377 30.09 25.24 -23.19
C SER A 377 31.54 25.60 -22.86
N ASP A 378 32.07 26.66 -23.49
CA ASP A 378 33.47 27.07 -23.27
C ASP A 378 33.73 27.38 -21.78
N GLU A 379 32.76 27.98 -21.08
CA GLU A 379 32.83 28.26 -19.64
C GLU A 379 32.88 26.98 -18.81
N VAL A 380 32.02 26.01 -19.10
CA VAL A 380 32.02 24.71 -18.42
C VAL A 380 33.33 23.97 -18.67
N TYR A 381 33.86 24.02 -19.89
CA TYR A 381 35.14 23.42 -20.22
C TYR A 381 36.27 24.01 -19.35
N GLU A 382 36.34 25.33 -19.21
CA GLU A 382 37.31 25.99 -18.32
C GLU A 382 37.14 25.54 -16.86
N GLN A 383 35.90 25.41 -16.38
CA GLN A 383 35.59 24.94 -15.03
C GLN A 383 36.04 23.48 -14.82
N ILE A 384 35.86 22.60 -15.82
CA ILE A 384 36.35 21.21 -15.81
C ILE A 384 37.89 21.18 -15.76
N GLN A 385 38.56 21.94 -16.63
CA GLN A 385 40.04 22.00 -16.67
C GLN A 385 40.62 22.52 -15.35
N ASN A 386 39.94 23.49 -14.73
CA ASN A 386 40.32 24.05 -13.42
C ASN A 386 39.85 23.19 -12.23
N ARG A 387 39.21 22.04 -12.46
CA ARG A 387 38.66 21.13 -11.44
C ARG A 387 37.68 21.81 -10.48
N GLN A 388 36.93 22.78 -10.98
CA GLN A 388 35.87 23.46 -10.24
C GLN A 388 34.57 22.65 -10.23
N ILE A 389 34.36 21.83 -11.27
CA ILE A 389 33.25 20.87 -11.37
C ILE A 389 33.85 19.47 -11.47
N HIS A 390 33.24 18.52 -10.77
CA HIS A 390 33.58 17.11 -10.89
C HIS A 390 32.70 16.47 -11.96
N VAL A 391 33.33 15.92 -13.00
CA VAL A 391 32.66 15.21 -14.10
C VAL A 391 33.22 13.79 -14.22
N PRO A 392 32.50 12.85 -14.85
CA PRO A 392 33.00 11.54 -15.22
C PRO A 392 34.35 11.59 -15.94
N ARG A 393 35.06 10.46 -15.96
CA ARG A 393 36.24 10.34 -16.81
C ARG A 393 35.80 10.23 -18.27
N GLY A 394 36.25 11.16 -19.09
CA GLY A 394 35.99 11.19 -20.53
C GLY A 394 36.81 12.29 -21.20
N ASP A 395 36.76 12.30 -22.53
CA ASP A 395 37.31 13.38 -23.33
C ASP A 395 36.24 14.48 -23.48
N TYR A 396 36.60 15.69 -23.06
CA TYR A 396 35.72 16.86 -23.11
C TYR A 396 36.30 17.88 -24.07
N MET A 397 35.44 18.62 -24.75
CA MET A 397 35.85 19.66 -25.70
C MET A 397 34.94 20.89 -25.58
N PRO A 398 35.49 22.11 -25.71
CA PRO A 398 34.69 23.32 -25.71
C PRO A 398 33.90 23.47 -27.02
N LYS A 399 32.70 24.03 -26.94
CA LYS A 399 31.82 24.27 -28.11
C LYS A 399 32.50 25.04 -29.24
N SER A 400 33.44 25.92 -28.91
CA SER A 400 34.25 26.67 -29.90
C SER A 400 35.17 25.80 -30.78
N GLU A 401 35.42 24.54 -30.40
CA GLU A 401 36.26 23.59 -31.16
C GLU A 401 35.45 22.58 -31.99
N VAL A 402 34.12 22.68 -32.01
CA VAL A 402 33.24 21.83 -32.83
C VAL A 402 33.42 22.15 -34.32
N ARG A 403 33.51 21.12 -35.16
CA ARG A 403 33.67 21.21 -36.62
C ARG A 403 32.33 21.03 -37.32
N GLU A 404 32.24 21.49 -38.58
CA GLU A 404 31.06 21.26 -39.42
C GLU A 404 30.81 19.78 -39.74
N SER A 405 31.85 18.94 -39.66
CA SER A 405 31.77 17.49 -39.87
C SER A 405 31.31 16.72 -38.63
N ASP A 406 31.26 17.34 -37.45
CA ASP A 406 30.84 16.67 -36.22
C ASP A 406 29.30 16.61 -36.16
N GLU A 407 28.74 15.39 -36.13
CA GLU A 407 27.32 15.15 -35.94
C GLU A 407 27.00 14.89 -34.46
N PRO A 408 26.04 15.62 -33.87
CA PRO A 408 25.73 15.50 -32.44
C PRO A 408 24.91 14.25 -32.13
N ALA A 409 25.19 13.65 -30.97
CA ALA A 409 24.36 12.65 -30.31
C ALA A 409 23.32 13.32 -29.38
N GLY A 410 22.67 12.49 -28.55
CA GLY A 410 21.81 12.95 -27.46
C GLY A 410 22.56 13.81 -26.43
N VAL A 411 21.84 14.76 -25.84
CA VAL A 411 22.33 15.59 -24.74
C VAL A 411 22.19 14.80 -23.44
N HIS A 412 23.18 14.87 -22.57
CA HIS A 412 23.16 14.19 -21.27
C HIS A 412 23.72 15.08 -20.16
N VAL A 413 23.29 14.83 -18.93
CA VAL A 413 23.81 15.54 -17.76
C VAL A 413 25.13 14.91 -17.33
N ILE A 414 26.23 15.66 -17.40
CA ILE A 414 27.58 15.20 -17.05
C ILE A 414 27.98 15.49 -15.60
N ALA A 415 27.29 16.40 -14.91
CA ALA A 415 27.47 16.66 -13.49
C ALA A 415 26.20 17.29 -12.92
N GLY A 416 25.94 17.07 -11.63
CA GLY A 416 24.76 17.58 -10.93
C GLY A 416 23.90 16.47 -10.33
N ASP A 417 22.70 16.82 -9.89
CA ASP A 417 21.77 15.90 -9.22
C ASP A 417 21.20 14.87 -10.22
N ASN A 418 21.09 15.26 -11.49
CA ASN A 418 20.60 14.40 -12.57
C ASN A 418 21.72 13.74 -13.38
N GLN A 419 22.94 13.63 -12.84
CA GLN A 419 24.08 13.08 -13.58
C GLN A 419 23.77 11.69 -14.20
N GLY A 420 24.05 11.56 -15.50
CA GLY A 420 23.83 10.35 -16.28
C GLY A 420 22.49 10.29 -17.03
N LYS A 421 21.55 11.21 -16.75
CA LYS A 421 20.27 11.30 -17.45
C LYS A 421 20.42 11.89 -18.85
N ILE A 422 19.54 11.49 -19.76
CA ILE A 422 19.47 11.98 -21.15
C ILE A 422 18.44 13.11 -21.21
N VAL A 423 18.83 14.27 -21.74
CA VAL A 423 17.95 15.42 -21.90
C VAL A 423 17.27 15.34 -23.27
N ILE A 424 15.95 15.27 -23.27
CA ILE A 424 15.12 15.21 -24.49
C ILE A 424 14.14 16.40 -24.56
N PRO A 425 13.69 16.80 -25.75
CA PRO A 425 12.66 17.82 -25.92
C PRO A 425 11.33 17.40 -25.28
N GLU A 426 10.52 18.38 -24.88
CA GLU A 426 9.19 18.14 -24.28
C GLU A 426 8.24 17.35 -25.21
N GLU A 427 8.34 17.57 -26.52
CA GLU A 427 7.56 16.81 -27.52
C GLU A 427 7.91 15.31 -27.47
N GLU A 428 9.21 14.96 -27.44
CA GLU A 428 9.66 13.57 -27.34
C GLU A 428 9.32 12.97 -25.98
N TRP A 429 9.43 13.76 -24.91
CA TRP A 429 9.01 13.37 -23.57
C TRP A 429 7.54 12.97 -23.52
N ASN A 430 6.64 13.76 -24.13
CA ASN A 430 5.22 13.48 -24.14
C ASN A 430 4.84 12.25 -24.97
N ASP A 431 5.70 11.85 -25.91
CA ASP A 431 5.53 10.63 -26.71
C ASP A 431 6.09 9.36 -26.04
N LEU A 432 6.86 9.50 -24.94
CA LEU A 432 7.33 8.35 -24.17
C LEU A 432 6.17 7.66 -23.45
N ASP A 433 6.30 6.35 -23.29
CA ASP A 433 5.35 5.56 -22.49
C ASP A 433 5.20 6.17 -21.09
N GLU A 434 3.96 6.27 -20.64
CA GLU A 434 3.63 6.75 -19.30
C GLU A 434 3.84 5.66 -18.26
N GLY A 435 3.95 4.39 -18.68
CA GLY A 435 4.15 3.26 -17.79
C GLY A 435 3.07 3.24 -16.71
N MET A 436 3.49 3.21 -15.45
CA MET A 436 2.56 3.23 -14.31
C MET A 436 1.77 4.54 -14.18
N ALA A 437 2.23 5.66 -14.73
CA ALA A 437 1.48 6.93 -14.68
C ALA A 437 0.17 6.88 -15.48
N SER A 438 0.06 6.00 -16.48
CA SER A 438 -1.16 5.79 -17.27
C SER A 438 -2.36 5.28 -16.46
N GLN A 439 -2.12 4.77 -15.24
CA GLN A 439 -3.15 4.28 -14.32
C GLN A 439 -3.56 5.33 -13.28
N LEU A 440 -3.02 6.55 -13.39
CA LEU A 440 -3.25 7.64 -12.46
C LEU A 440 -4.04 8.76 -13.14
N VAL A 441 -4.79 9.52 -12.35
CA VAL A 441 -5.48 10.73 -12.78
C VAL A 441 -5.22 11.85 -11.79
N ILE A 442 -5.00 13.07 -12.28
CA ILE A 442 -4.74 14.21 -11.40
C ILE A 442 -6.06 14.60 -10.72
N GLU A 443 -6.08 14.67 -9.39
CA GLU A 443 -7.29 14.96 -8.59
C GLU A 443 -8.06 16.20 -9.06
N THR A 444 -7.36 17.23 -9.55
CA THR A 444 -7.97 18.48 -10.02
C THR A 444 -8.64 18.38 -11.39
N GLU A 445 -8.45 17.26 -12.09
CA GLU A 445 -9.03 16.97 -13.40
C GLU A 445 -10.31 16.12 -13.29
N LEU A 446 -10.63 15.66 -12.09
CA LEU A 446 -11.88 14.94 -11.80
C LEU A 446 -13.07 15.90 -11.71
N GLU A 447 -14.18 15.49 -12.30
CA GLU A 447 -15.47 16.16 -12.23
C GLU A 447 -16.28 15.66 -11.02
N GLU A 448 -16.98 16.57 -10.35
CA GLU A 448 -17.84 16.19 -9.23
C GLU A 448 -18.98 15.28 -9.71
N TYR A 449 -19.13 14.12 -9.06
CA TYR A 449 -20.16 13.16 -9.42
C TYR A 449 -21.56 13.58 -8.94
N ASP A 450 -22.50 13.69 -9.86
CA ASP A 450 -23.91 13.98 -9.63
C ASP A 450 -24.71 12.66 -9.61
N ILE A 451 -25.26 12.33 -8.45
CA ILE A 451 -26.00 11.08 -8.20
C ILE A 451 -27.33 11.05 -8.98
N GLU A 452 -27.94 12.21 -9.25
CA GLU A 452 -29.23 12.26 -9.95
C GLU A 452 -29.07 12.00 -11.46
N THR A 453 -27.98 12.48 -12.04
CA THR A 453 -27.71 12.35 -13.48
C THR A 453 -26.80 11.16 -13.81
N GLY A 454 -25.99 10.70 -12.87
CA GLY A 454 -24.93 9.72 -13.08
C GLY A 454 -23.72 10.31 -13.84
N GLU A 455 -23.58 11.63 -13.90
CA GLU A 455 -22.47 12.32 -14.59
C GLU A 455 -21.35 12.69 -13.60
N GLY A 456 -20.10 12.71 -14.06
CA GLY A 456 -18.90 13.05 -13.27
C GLY A 456 -18.07 11.82 -12.85
N ASP A 457 -17.21 11.95 -11.84
CA ASP A 457 -16.26 10.91 -11.40
C ASP A 457 -16.56 10.41 -9.97
N LEU A 458 -17.13 9.21 -9.84
CA LEU A 458 -17.39 8.57 -8.56
C LEU A 458 -16.13 7.85 -8.06
N CYS A 459 -15.51 8.36 -7.01
CA CYS A 459 -14.32 7.75 -6.40
C CYS A 459 -14.67 6.87 -5.20
N LEU A 460 -13.90 5.80 -4.99
CA LEU A 460 -13.96 5.02 -3.74
C LEU A 460 -13.48 5.85 -2.54
N PRO A 461 -14.00 5.59 -1.32
CA PRO A 461 -13.44 6.19 -0.12
C PRO A 461 -12.01 5.67 0.15
N GLU A 462 -11.05 6.59 0.27
CA GLU A 462 -9.68 6.25 0.63
C GLU A 462 -9.48 6.20 2.15
N PRO A 463 -8.53 5.40 2.68
CA PRO A 463 -8.13 5.50 4.08
C PRO A 463 -7.41 6.83 4.40
N THR A 464 -7.51 7.29 5.65
CA THR A 464 -6.57 8.29 6.19
C THR A 464 -5.18 7.67 6.39
N PRO A 465 -4.10 8.47 6.53
CA PRO A 465 -2.75 7.93 6.73
C PRO A 465 -2.63 6.99 7.94
N ASP A 466 -3.43 7.22 8.98
CA ASP A 466 -3.50 6.37 10.18
C ASP A 466 -4.26 5.05 9.97
N ARG A 467 -4.96 4.90 8.83
CA ARG A 467 -5.85 3.80 8.44
C ARG A 467 -6.92 3.44 9.48
N ASP A 468 -7.17 4.31 10.46
CA ASP A 468 -8.20 4.13 11.49
C ASP A 468 -9.59 4.51 10.98
N ARG A 469 -9.64 5.33 9.93
CA ARG A 469 -10.85 5.83 9.29
C ARG A 469 -10.64 6.07 7.81
N LEU A 470 -11.73 6.22 7.07
CA LEU A 470 -11.73 6.67 5.68
C LEU A 470 -11.59 8.20 5.63
N LYS A 471 -11.26 8.77 4.47
CA LYS A 471 -11.50 10.18 4.16
C LYS A 471 -13.01 10.38 4.01
N ALA A 472 -13.47 11.61 4.23
CA ALA A 472 -14.89 11.92 4.04
C ALA A 472 -15.22 11.82 2.54
N ASN A 473 -16.22 11.01 2.19
CA ASN A 473 -16.69 10.85 0.82
C ASN A 473 -18.21 10.67 0.83
N GLU A 474 -18.95 11.76 1.09
CA GLU A 474 -20.42 11.72 1.26
C GLU A 474 -21.15 11.25 -0.01
N VAL A 475 -20.62 11.63 -1.17
CA VAL A 475 -21.17 11.28 -2.50
C VAL A 475 -21.22 9.77 -2.67
N PHE A 476 -20.12 9.04 -2.38
CA PHE A 476 -20.09 7.58 -2.43
C PHE A 476 -21.17 6.93 -1.55
N TRP A 477 -21.34 7.37 -0.31
CA TRP A 477 -22.32 6.74 0.58
C TRP A 477 -23.76 7.02 0.16
N LYS A 478 -24.02 8.22 -0.36
CA LYS A 478 -25.33 8.57 -0.94
C LYS A 478 -25.61 7.77 -2.22
N TYR A 479 -24.59 7.54 -3.05
CA TYR A 479 -24.69 6.66 -4.21
C TYR A 479 -25.05 5.24 -3.77
N VAL A 480 -24.32 4.64 -2.82
CA VAL A 480 -24.66 3.30 -2.32
C VAL A 480 -26.09 3.24 -1.75
N ALA A 481 -26.50 4.29 -1.04
CA ALA A 481 -27.85 4.40 -0.51
C ALA A 481 -28.93 4.51 -1.61
N SER A 482 -28.69 5.28 -2.67
CA SER A 482 -29.64 5.42 -3.78
C SER A 482 -29.82 4.10 -4.52
N GLN A 483 -28.75 3.31 -4.71
CA GLN A 483 -28.85 1.98 -5.31
C GLN A 483 -29.79 1.05 -4.52
N PHE A 484 -29.75 1.10 -3.19
CA PHE A 484 -30.70 0.35 -2.36
C PHE A 484 -32.14 0.91 -2.43
N GLU A 485 -32.29 2.22 -2.49
CA GLU A 485 -33.61 2.85 -2.64
C GLU A 485 -34.25 2.45 -3.96
N ASP A 486 -33.50 2.49 -5.06
CA ASP A 486 -33.97 2.13 -6.39
C ASP A 486 -34.30 0.64 -6.46
N THR A 487 -33.46 -0.23 -5.89
CA THR A 487 -33.76 -1.67 -5.79
C THR A 487 -35.08 -1.94 -5.06
N ILE A 488 -35.37 -1.22 -3.97
CA ILE A 488 -36.66 -1.35 -3.28
C ILE A 488 -37.81 -0.82 -4.13
N LYS A 489 -37.66 0.34 -4.76
CA LYS A 489 -38.71 0.92 -5.61
C LYS A 489 -39.07 -0.03 -6.75
N GLU A 490 -38.08 -0.57 -7.44
CA GLU A 490 -38.26 -1.55 -8.51
C GLU A 490 -38.99 -2.80 -8.00
N SER A 491 -38.55 -3.36 -6.87
CA SER A 491 -39.20 -4.53 -6.25
C SER A 491 -40.67 -4.25 -5.89
N VAL A 492 -40.96 -3.07 -5.33
CA VAL A 492 -42.33 -2.67 -4.98
C VAL A 492 -43.19 -2.44 -6.22
N ASP A 493 -42.63 -1.80 -7.25
CA ASP A 493 -43.32 -1.53 -8.50
C ASP A 493 -43.63 -2.83 -9.26
N GLU A 494 -42.74 -3.81 -9.26
CA GLU A 494 -42.98 -5.14 -9.82
C GLU A 494 -44.13 -5.87 -9.13
N ILE A 495 -44.15 -5.86 -7.79
CA ILE A 495 -45.25 -6.44 -7.00
C ILE A 495 -46.56 -5.70 -7.31
N TYR A 496 -46.53 -4.36 -7.36
CA TYR A 496 -47.71 -3.56 -7.66
C TYR A 496 -48.23 -3.84 -9.07
N GLN A 497 -47.35 -3.97 -10.06
CA GLN A 497 -47.72 -4.33 -11.43
C GLN A 497 -48.31 -5.73 -11.52
N ARG A 498 -47.74 -6.74 -10.83
CA ARG A 498 -48.33 -8.10 -10.72
C ARG A 498 -49.74 -8.04 -10.16
N ILE A 499 -49.96 -7.29 -9.09
CA ILE A 499 -51.28 -7.15 -8.46
C ILE A 499 -52.26 -6.44 -9.39
N ASN A 500 -51.85 -5.36 -10.06
CA ASN A 500 -52.73 -4.53 -10.88
C ASN A 500 -53.08 -5.15 -12.24
N THR A 501 -52.24 -6.06 -12.74
CA THR A 501 -52.49 -6.80 -13.99
C THR A 501 -53.27 -8.10 -13.78
N SER A 502 -53.47 -8.51 -12.53
CA SER A 502 -54.24 -9.71 -12.19
C SER A 502 -55.75 -9.49 -12.26
N ASP A 503 -56.46 -10.48 -12.79
CA ASP A 503 -57.92 -10.53 -12.80
C ASP A 503 -58.52 -10.69 -11.38
N ASP A 504 -57.76 -11.28 -10.45
CA ASP A 504 -58.08 -11.37 -9.02
C ASP A 504 -56.86 -11.02 -8.15
N TRP A 505 -56.78 -9.74 -7.79
CA TRP A 505 -55.70 -9.21 -6.94
C TRP A 505 -55.60 -9.91 -5.58
N ARG A 506 -56.68 -10.51 -5.06
CA ARG A 506 -56.64 -11.20 -3.76
C ARG A 506 -55.93 -12.53 -3.87
N ASP A 507 -56.24 -13.31 -4.90
CA ASP A 507 -55.58 -14.58 -5.16
C ASP A 507 -54.10 -14.33 -5.47
N THR A 508 -53.76 -13.30 -6.25
CA THR A 508 -52.36 -12.93 -6.51
C THR A 508 -51.60 -12.53 -5.25
N ILE A 509 -52.21 -11.79 -4.31
CA ILE A 509 -51.56 -11.49 -3.03
C ILE A 509 -51.37 -12.76 -2.18
N MET A 510 -52.32 -13.69 -2.22
CA MET A 510 -52.25 -14.96 -1.48
C MET A 510 -51.24 -15.94 -2.09
N GLU A 511 -50.94 -15.79 -3.38
CA GLU A 511 -49.95 -16.55 -4.15
C GLU A 511 -48.56 -15.91 -4.17
N LEU A 512 -48.39 -14.70 -3.61
CA LEU A 512 -47.05 -14.15 -3.40
C LEU A 512 -46.32 -15.05 -2.41
N ASP A 513 -45.27 -15.71 -2.88
CA ASP A 513 -44.42 -16.50 -2.02
C ASP A 513 -43.72 -15.57 -1.02
N GLU A 514 -43.41 -16.10 0.17
CA GLU A 514 -42.62 -15.36 1.16
C GLU A 514 -41.29 -14.86 0.56
N GLU A 515 -40.79 -15.57 -0.44
CA GLU A 515 -39.63 -15.29 -1.28
C GLU A 515 -39.81 -14.16 -2.32
N ASP A 516 -41.04 -13.84 -2.71
CA ASP A 516 -41.38 -12.69 -3.56
C ASP A 516 -41.45 -11.39 -2.73
N ILE A 517 -41.54 -11.53 -1.40
CA ILE A 517 -41.72 -10.43 -0.44
C ILE A 517 -40.45 -10.22 0.38
N LYS A 518 -39.68 -11.29 0.65
CA LYS A 518 -38.42 -11.26 1.39
C LYS A 518 -37.23 -11.35 0.45
N LEU A 519 -36.49 -10.26 0.36
CA LEU A 519 -35.11 -10.27 -0.09
C LEU A 519 -34.28 -10.82 1.09
N SER A 520 -33.74 -12.04 1.02
CA SER A 520 -33.10 -12.72 2.17
C SER A 520 -31.60 -12.94 1.93
N PRO A 521 -30.75 -12.93 2.99
CA PRO A 521 -29.32 -13.21 2.87
C PRO A 521 -28.98 -14.56 2.24
N ASN A 522 -29.84 -15.57 2.41
CA ASN A 522 -29.63 -16.94 1.93
C ASN A 522 -29.57 -17.07 0.39
N ARG A 523 -29.71 -15.96 -0.36
CA ARG A 523 -29.60 -15.91 -1.82
C ARG A 523 -28.23 -15.47 -2.32
N PHE A 524 -27.27 -15.18 -1.44
CA PHE A 524 -25.96 -14.64 -1.82
C PHE A 524 -24.87 -15.69 -2.03
N ASP A 525 -25.16 -16.96 -1.71
CA ASP A 525 -24.25 -18.12 -1.88
C ASP A 525 -24.32 -18.75 -3.28
#